data_AF-A0A9Q3UXA9-F1
#
_entry.id   AF-A0A9Q3UXA9-F1
#
_cell.length_a   1.000
_cell.length_b   1.000
_cell.length_c   1.000
_cell.angle_alpha   90.00
_cell.angle_beta   90.00
_cell.angle_gamma   90.00
#
_symmetry.space_group_name_H-M   'P 1'
#
loop_
_entity.id
_entity.type
_entity.pdbx_description
1 polymer ?
#
loop_
_entity_poly.entity_id
_entity_poly.type
_entity_poly.pdbx_seq_one_letter_code
_entity_poly.pdbx_strand_id
1 'polypeptide(L)'
;MGKLTILGNANPVIGKEEMYSVSSMNGDWLNPLTNTYKNPLQTPKIHWEVMVQTKTGWRKGGSDKEGQTVPYTFGQKSLMHKGIKIIVEQGEDKGELIVHPQRAKEPKITKVELLDANYKPITKGKKLSYRDTIIARAYCVEMFNMQVAFTLWEDDARGEAHDPITNALNKINLIPVLETVNIKGIAEAVFRLPIYTMAVQIANARIASGDKNEGATHEYYVTADVVSKNIQKASENVNVVNPTYELPKRQRTLPQNTPTPKPAPPKEKPKPKENSPKFPVTTGGKSQSDGQGKILSAEFVDKNGNRLHSSKVGTTVFLKITAKNMKNKKAKVKIWEEDNFRWTNDLIFEKDYVLVGDTNFVWVQLTQEMFDKANDGSDSNRQDYFIEVIYNKTSVDSDVMPVSADAEPTKVPKGKSVTVIKEVKVEKKEEGKKEECCVIDEEFFLTNYEKEFPTKDKKGKIIPLSGLIKISLRRVFKSISEYYANEKKCCNKYRIAYMLATVKHETGHTFDPVEEANWLSWKVKKKYFEDMYDPILGKNEARRNKAIEIGNTSAGDGVKYYGRGYVQITGKTNYQKMKDKFNVDFVNDVTKVAEHEWAMKILIYGSEDGIFTGKKLSNYIVTP
;
A
#
# COMPACT_ATOMS: atom_id res chain seq x y z
N MET A 1 -8.44 54.29 -25.98
CA MET A 1 -8.95 52.96 -25.59
C MET A 1 -10.18 52.64 -26.42
N GLY A 2 -10.01 51.83 -27.45
CA GLY A 2 -11.09 51.13 -28.13
C GLY A 2 -11.80 50.18 -27.17
N LYS A 3 -13.13 50.09 -27.30
CA LYS A 3 -13.96 49.20 -26.49
C LYS A 3 -14.01 47.84 -27.18
N LEU A 4 -13.36 46.84 -26.61
CA LEU A 4 -13.49 45.46 -27.09
C LEU A 4 -14.84 44.90 -26.63
N THR A 5 -15.54 44.21 -27.53
CA THR A 5 -16.78 43.51 -27.19
C THR A 5 -16.49 42.02 -27.09
N ILE A 6 -16.79 41.43 -25.93
CA ILE A 6 -16.74 39.99 -25.73
C ILE A 6 -18.07 39.40 -26.20
N LEU A 7 -18.01 38.48 -27.17
CA LEU A 7 -19.14 37.67 -27.61
C LEU A 7 -19.07 36.32 -26.90
N GLY A 8 -20.14 35.93 -26.21
CA GLY A 8 -20.22 34.65 -25.51
C GLY A 8 -21.43 34.56 -24.58
N ASN A 9 -21.62 33.40 -23.96
CA ASN A 9 -22.78 33.15 -23.10
C ASN A 9 -22.61 33.81 -21.72
N ALA A 10 -23.43 34.81 -21.40
CA ALA A 10 -23.42 35.47 -20.08
C ALA A 10 -23.97 34.58 -18.95
N ASN A 11 -24.72 33.52 -19.28
CA ASN A 11 -25.31 32.59 -18.32
C ASN A 11 -24.83 31.14 -18.57
N PRO A 12 -23.52 30.86 -18.44
CA PRO A 12 -22.96 29.56 -18.77
C PRO A 12 -23.43 28.49 -17.79
N VAL A 13 -23.72 27.28 -18.27
CA VAL A 13 -24.03 26.14 -17.39
C VAL A 13 -22.73 25.57 -16.82
N ILE A 14 -22.66 25.34 -15.50
CA ILE A 14 -21.45 24.77 -14.90
C ILE A 14 -21.12 23.38 -15.48
N GLY A 15 -19.83 23.12 -15.68
CA GLY A 15 -19.33 21.87 -16.25
C GLY A 15 -19.52 21.71 -17.76
N LYS A 16 -20.07 22.72 -18.44
CA LYS A 16 -20.11 22.83 -19.90
C LYS A 16 -19.04 23.83 -20.36
N GLU A 17 -18.34 23.46 -21.43
CA GLU A 17 -17.39 24.37 -22.10
C GLU A 17 -18.17 25.36 -22.97
N GLU A 18 -17.82 26.64 -22.85
CA GLU A 18 -18.41 27.74 -23.62
C GLU A 18 -17.29 28.53 -24.30
N MET A 19 -17.48 28.89 -25.57
CA MET A 19 -16.52 29.67 -26.35
C MET A 19 -16.82 31.16 -26.21
N TYR A 20 -15.78 31.96 -26.04
CA TYR A 20 -15.84 33.42 -26.00
C TYR A 20 -14.90 33.97 -27.06
N SER A 21 -15.33 34.99 -27.81
CA SER A 21 -14.52 35.65 -28.83
C SER A 21 -14.54 37.17 -28.67
N VAL A 22 -13.51 37.82 -29.19
CA VAL A 22 -13.47 39.29 -29.28
C VAL A 22 -14.03 39.75 -30.61
N SER A 23 -14.88 40.76 -30.58
CA SER A 23 -15.20 41.59 -31.73
C SER A 23 -14.67 43.00 -31.49
N SER A 24 -13.84 43.49 -32.41
CA SER A 24 -13.49 44.89 -32.53
C SER A 24 -14.58 45.58 -33.37
N MET A 25 -15.46 46.34 -32.74
CA MET A 25 -16.23 47.34 -33.48
C MET A 25 -15.27 48.47 -33.81
N ASN A 26 -14.53 48.35 -34.92
CA ASN A 26 -13.99 49.54 -35.56
C ASN A 26 -15.19 50.25 -36.19
N GLY A 27 -15.65 51.30 -35.52
CA GLY A 27 -16.55 52.26 -36.13
C GLY A 27 -15.84 52.92 -37.30
N ASP A 28 -16.10 52.42 -38.51
CA ASP A 28 -16.32 53.21 -39.72
C ASP A 28 -16.58 52.26 -40.91
N TRP A 29 -17.86 51.91 -41.11
CA TRP A 29 -18.32 51.32 -42.37
C TRP A 29 -18.05 52.26 -43.56
N LEU A 30 -17.90 53.57 -43.31
CA LEU A 30 -17.94 54.62 -44.33
C LEU A 30 -16.60 54.95 -44.99
N ASN A 31 -15.48 54.29 -44.68
CA ASN A 31 -14.20 54.63 -45.32
C ASN A 31 -13.29 53.41 -45.58
N PRO A 32 -13.32 52.82 -46.80
CA PRO A 32 -12.58 51.60 -47.14
C PRO A 32 -11.05 51.78 -47.21
N LEU A 33 -10.54 53.01 -47.11
CA LEU A 33 -9.15 53.37 -47.39
C LEU A 33 -8.27 53.58 -46.14
N THR A 34 -8.81 53.43 -44.92
CA THR A 34 -8.03 53.56 -43.67
C THR A 34 -7.72 52.22 -42.99
N ASN A 35 -8.10 51.08 -43.60
CA ASN A 35 -7.67 49.75 -43.17
C ASN A 35 -6.18 49.56 -43.48
N THR A 36 -5.35 50.21 -42.67
CA THR A 36 -3.94 49.88 -42.52
C THR A 36 -3.91 48.45 -42.02
N TYR A 37 -3.54 47.52 -42.91
CA TYR A 37 -3.15 46.16 -42.56
C TYR A 37 -2.02 46.25 -41.54
N LYS A 38 -2.37 46.27 -40.25
CA LYS A 38 -1.38 46.19 -39.18
C LYS A 38 -0.64 44.88 -39.38
N ASN A 39 0.68 44.98 -39.52
CA ASN A 39 1.55 43.82 -39.66
C ASN A 39 1.24 42.83 -38.51
N PRO A 40 0.91 41.55 -38.79
CA PRO A 40 0.54 40.57 -37.75
C PRO A 40 1.63 40.38 -36.67
N LEU A 41 2.87 40.77 -36.98
CA LEU A 41 4.01 40.76 -36.06
C LEU A 41 4.04 41.97 -35.09
N GLN A 42 3.19 43.00 -35.30
CA GLN A 42 3.16 44.24 -34.50
C GLN A 42 1.83 44.45 -33.74
N THR A 43 0.81 43.64 -33.98
CA THR A 43 -0.45 43.68 -33.22
C THR A 43 -0.26 43.10 -31.83
N PRO A 44 -0.59 43.85 -30.75
CA PRO A 44 -0.56 43.32 -29.39
C PRO A 44 -1.40 42.04 -29.30
N LYS A 45 -0.89 41.05 -28.57
CA LYS A 45 -1.62 39.82 -28.30
C LYS A 45 -2.86 40.11 -27.45
N ILE A 46 -3.95 39.43 -27.76
CA ILE A 46 -5.18 39.47 -26.97
C ILE A 46 -4.98 38.59 -25.73
N HIS A 47 -5.17 39.16 -24.56
CA HIS A 47 -5.05 38.50 -23.27
C HIS A 47 -6.41 38.45 -22.56
N TRP A 48 -6.76 37.31 -21.99
CA TRP A 48 -8.02 37.08 -21.29
C TRP A 48 -7.79 36.69 -19.85
N GLU A 49 -8.55 37.29 -18.93
CA GLU A 49 -8.50 37.02 -17.50
C GLU A 49 -9.91 36.82 -16.93
N VAL A 50 -10.06 35.93 -15.94
CA VAL A 50 -11.32 35.76 -15.19
C VAL A 50 -11.16 36.31 -13.78
N MET A 51 -12.05 37.22 -13.41
CA MET A 51 -12.11 37.85 -12.10
C MET A 51 -13.32 37.37 -11.31
N VAL A 52 -13.13 37.19 -10.00
CA VAL A 52 -14.19 36.82 -9.05
C VAL A 52 -14.34 37.90 -7.99
N GLN A 53 -15.58 38.21 -7.65
CA GLN A 53 -15.91 39.24 -6.67
C GLN A 53 -15.72 38.70 -5.24
N THR A 54 -15.05 39.50 -4.41
CA THR A 54 -14.82 39.26 -2.98
C THR A 54 -15.43 40.39 -2.15
N LYS A 55 -15.32 40.29 -0.82
CA LYS A 55 -15.78 41.37 0.08
C LYS A 55 -15.02 42.68 -0.12
N THR A 56 -13.77 42.63 -0.57
CA THR A 56 -12.86 43.79 -0.69
C THR A 56 -12.61 44.22 -2.14
N GLY A 57 -13.35 43.67 -3.11
CA GLY A 57 -13.18 43.98 -4.53
C GLY A 57 -13.03 42.75 -5.41
N TRP A 58 -12.44 42.93 -6.60
CA TRP A 58 -12.23 41.86 -7.58
C TRP A 58 -10.84 41.25 -7.42
N ARG A 59 -10.74 39.93 -7.56
CA ARG A 59 -9.45 39.24 -7.64
C ARG A 59 -9.45 38.23 -8.78
N LYS A 60 -8.24 37.89 -9.25
CA LYS A 60 -8.04 36.81 -10.22
C LYS A 60 -8.62 35.48 -9.70
N GLY A 61 -9.42 34.85 -10.55
CA GLY A 61 -10.17 33.63 -10.22
C GLY A 61 -9.99 32.48 -11.20
N GLY A 62 -9.42 32.72 -12.39
CA GLY A 62 -9.17 31.70 -13.41
C GLY A 62 -7.80 31.83 -14.07
N SER A 63 -7.55 30.94 -15.04
CA SER A 63 -6.31 30.93 -15.82
C SER A 63 -6.37 31.93 -16.97
N ASP A 64 -5.21 32.50 -17.26
CA ASP A 64 -5.02 33.41 -18.39
C ASP A 64 -5.06 32.65 -19.71
N LYS A 65 -5.62 33.28 -20.73
CA LYS A 65 -5.67 32.73 -22.10
C LYS A 65 -5.28 33.79 -23.11
N GLU A 66 -4.76 33.34 -24.25
CA GLU A 66 -4.41 34.21 -25.37
C GLU A 66 -5.16 33.77 -26.63
N GLY A 67 -5.46 34.73 -27.50
CA GLY A 67 -6.04 34.48 -28.83
C GLY A 67 -7.39 35.14 -29.07
N GLN A 68 -7.86 35.09 -30.32
CA GLN A 68 -9.12 35.72 -30.74
C GLN A 68 -10.35 35.08 -30.09
N THR A 69 -10.30 33.77 -29.87
CA THR A 69 -11.37 32.95 -29.33
C THR A 69 -10.80 32.01 -28.28
N VAL A 70 -11.41 31.95 -27.10
CA VAL A 70 -10.95 31.13 -25.98
C VAL A 70 -12.09 30.32 -25.35
N PRO A 71 -11.85 29.06 -24.96
CA PRO A 71 -12.84 28.28 -24.22
C PRO A 71 -12.80 28.64 -22.72
N TYR A 72 -13.95 28.71 -22.05
CA TYR A 72 -14.02 28.72 -20.58
C TYR A 72 -15.01 27.67 -20.09
N THR A 73 -14.66 27.01 -18.99
CA THR A 73 -15.55 26.10 -18.26
C THR A 73 -15.64 26.57 -16.81
N PHE A 74 -16.86 26.76 -16.31
CA PHE A 74 -17.11 27.16 -14.92
C PHE A 74 -17.43 25.92 -14.08
N GLY A 75 -16.78 25.78 -12.93
CA GLY A 75 -16.97 24.62 -12.03
C GLY A 75 -18.01 24.88 -10.94
N GLN A 76 -18.25 23.89 -10.08
CA GLN A 76 -19.21 23.99 -8.97
C GLN A 76 -18.97 25.21 -8.07
N LYS A 77 -17.70 25.51 -7.78
CA LYS A 77 -17.29 26.66 -6.96
C LYS A 77 -17.73 28.01 -7.55
N SER A 78 -17.96 28.10 -8.86
CA SER A 78 -18.41 29.32 -9.51
C SER A 78 -19.78 29.79 -9.01
N LEU A 79 -20.66 28.87 -8.60
CA LEU A 79 -21.96 29.20 -7.98
C LEU A 79 -21.83 29.87 -6.61
N MET A 80 -20.66 29.79 -5.97
CA MET A 80 -20.41 30.37 -4.66
C MET A 80 -19.91 31.82 -4.73
N HIS A 81 -19.59 32.32 -5.93
CA HIS A 81 -19.08 33.67 -6.12
C HIS A 81 -20.23 34.66 -6.28
N LYS A 82 -20.13 35.82 -5.60
CA LYS A 82 -21.14 36.89 -5.71
C LYS A 82 -21.21 37.50 -7.12
N GLY A 83 -20.08 37.49 -7.83
CA GLY A 83 -19.96 37.97 -9.20
C GLY A 83 -18.72 37.37 -9.84
N ILE A 84 -18.81 37.11 -11.14
CA ILE A 84 -17.70 36.65 -11.97
C ILE A 84 -17.71 37.53 -13.22
N LYS A 85 -16.53 37.98 -13.67
CA LYS A 85 -16.40 38.68 -14.94
C LYS A 85 -15.18 38.20 -15.72
N ILE A 86 -15.33 38.16 -17.03
CA ILE A 86 -14.26 37.91 -17.99
C ILE A 86 -13.76 39.29 -18.46
N ILE A 87 -12.45 39.48 -18.45
CA ILE A 87 -11.77 40.66 -18.96
C ILE A 87 -10.97 40.23 -20.18
N VAL A 88 -10.97 41.04 -21.22
CA VAL A 88 -10.08 40.92 -22.36
C VAL A 88 -9.31 42.20 -22.60
N GLU A 89 -8.03 42.09 -22.90
CA GLU A 89 -7.12 43.22 -23.13
C GLU A 89 -6.31 43.00 -24.41
N GLN A 90 -6.21 44.03 -25.25
CA GLN A 90 -5.37 44.03 -26.46
C GLN A 90 -4.67 45.39 -26.59
N GLY A 91 -3.42 45.47 -26.11
CA GLY A 91 -2.72 46.76 -26.01
C GLY A 91 -3.41 47.68 -25.01
N GLU A 92 -3.94 48.82 -25.47
CA GLU A 92 -4.72 49.74 -24.62
C GLU A 92 -6.23 49.45 -24.63
N ASP A 93 -6.68 48.55 -25.51
CA ASP A 93 -8.12 48.27 -25.68
C ASP A 93 -8.57 47.21 -24.69
N LYS A 94 -9.74 47.40 -24.07
CA LYS A 94 -10.27 46.54 -23.01
C LYS A 94 -11.75 46.24 -23.21
N GLY A 95 -12.13 45.02 -22.84
CA GLY A 95 -13.52 44.56 -22.84
C GLY A 95 -13.82 43.77 -21.57
N GLU A 96 -15.06 43.83 -21.10
CA GLU A 96 -15.51 43.10 -19.91
C GLU A 96 -16.88 42.45 -20.16
N LEU A 97 -17.08 41.25 -19.61
CA LEU A 97 -18.35 40.53 -19.64
C LEU A 97 -18.62 39.95 -18.25
N ILE A 98 -19.71 40.36 -17.61
CA ILE A 98 -20.18 39.75 -16.37
C ILE A 98 -20.87 38.43 -16.71
N VAL A 99 -20.52 37.37 -16.00
CA VAL A 99 -21.08 36.04 -16.19
C VAL A 99 -21.76 35.54 -14.92
N HIS A 100 -22.91 34.89 -15.09
CA HIS A 100 -23.74 34.32 -14.04
C HIS A 100 -23.91 32.82 -14.27
N PRO A 101 -22.98 31.99 -13.78
CA PRO A 101 -23.05 30.55 -14.01
C PRO A 101 -24.33 29.92 -13.43
N GLN A 102 -24.93 29.04 -14.21
CA GLN A 102 -26.17 28.35 -13.88
C GLN A 102 -25.89 26.90 -13.47
N ARG A 103 -26.75 26.35 -12.61
CA ARG A 103 -26.63 24.95 -12.17
C ARG A 103 -26.78 24.00 -13.36
N ALA A 104 -26.05 22.89 -13.33
CA ALA A 104 -26.23 21.81 -14.30
C ALA A 104 -27.52 21.04 -14.00
N LYS A 105 -28.13 20.44 -15.04
CA LYS A 105 -29.33 19.59 -14.86
C LYS A 105 -28.99 18.22 -14.28
N GLU A 106 -27.78 17.73 -14.56
CA GLU A 106 -27.34 16.38 -14.20
C GLU A 106 -25.99 16.40 -13.49
N PRO A 107 -25.76 15.49 -12.52
CA PRO A 107 -24.46 15.31 -11.89
C PRO A 107 -23.42 14.83 -12.89
N LYS A 108 -22.21 15.38 -12.83
CA LYS A 108 -21.13 15.01 -13.76
C LYS A 108 -19.74 15.22 -13.17
N ILE A 109 -18.82 14.31 -13.47
CA ILE A 109 -17.37 14.52 -13.33
C ILE A 109 -16.86 15.20 -14.60
N THR A 110 -16.37 16.44 -14.47
CA THR A 110 -15.95 17.27 -15.61
C THR A 110 -14.51 17.00 -16.01
N LYS A 111 -13.62 16.82 -15.03
CA LYS A 111 -12.18 16.59 -15.24
C LYS A 111 -11.61 15.75 -14.10
N VAL A 112 -10.64 14.87 -14.42
CA VAL A 112 -9.73 14.27 -13.43
C VAL A 112 -8.32 14.75 -13.74
N GLU A 113 -7.64 15.30 -12.74
CA GLU A 113 -6.31 15.89 -12.87
C GLU A 113 -5.34 15.20 -11.92
N LEU A 114 -4.13 14.90 -12.40
CA LEU A 114 -3.06 14.33 -11.57
C LEU A 114 -2.13 15.44 -11.08
N LEU A 115 -1.90 15.46 -9.78
CA LEU A 115 -1.04 16.42 -9.09
C LEU A 115 0.10 15.68 -8.37
N ASP A 116 1.21 16.38 -8.17
CA ASP A 116 2.30 15.87 -7.33
C ASP A 116 2.00 16.06 -5.84
N ALA A 117 2.92 15.60 -4.99
CA ALA A 117 2.81 15.70 -3.52
C ALA A 117 2.70 17.15 -2.98
N ASN A 118 2.97 18.16 -3.82
CA ASN A 118 2.84 19.58 -3.49
C ASN A 118 1.60 20.21 -4.12
N TYR A 119 0.65 19.40 -4.61
CA TYR A 119 -0.59 19.84 -5.27
C TYR A 119 -0.36 20.65 -6.56
N LYS A 120 0.80 20.49 -7.21
CA LYS A 120 1.07 21.07 -8.53
C LYS A 120 0.67 20.10 -9.65
N PRO A 121 0.03 20.56 -10.73
CA PRO A 121 -0.28 19.70 -11.88
C PRO A 121 0.97 18.99 -12.42
N ILE A 122 0.84 17.70 -12.69
CA ILE A 122 1.88 16.91 -13.35
C ILE A 122 1.76 17.17 -14.85
N THR A 123 2.76 17.83 -15.42
CA THR A 123 2.80 18.14 -16.86
C THR A 123 3.09 16.90 -17.69
N LYS A 124 2.52 16.84 -18.90
CA LYS A 124 2.80 15.79 -19.89
C LYS A 124 4.31 15.60 -20.09
N GLY A 125 4.78 14.37 -19.96
CA GLY A 125 6.21 14.01 -20.10
C GLY A 125 7.07 14.16 -18.84
N LYS A 126 6.54 14.69 -17.71
CA LYS A 126 7.26 14.66 -16.42
C LYS A 126 7.44 13.20 -15.98
N LYS A 127 8.70 12.78 -15.80
CA LYS A 127 9.05 11.44 -15.31
C LYS A 127 8.99 11.40 -13.79
N LEU A 128 8.11 10.56 -13.27
CA LEU A 128 7.94 10.32 -11.85
C LEU A 128 8.76 9.11 -11.40
N SER A 129 9.14 9.07 -10.14
CA SER A 129 9.74 7.89 -9.50
C SER A 129 8.68 7.07 -8.78
N TYR A 130 8.90 5.76 -8.65
CA TYR A 130 8.16 4.91 -7.72
C TYR A 130 8.22 5.36 -6.25
N ARG A 131 9.08 6.33 -5.92
CA ARG A 131 9.14 6.98 -4.60
C ARG A 131 8.11 8.11 -4.41
N ASP A 132 7.54 8.58 -5.52
CA ASP A 132 6.68 9.76 -5.56
C ASP A 132 5.25 9.45 -5.13
N THR A 133 4.42 10.48 -5.12
CA THR A 133 3.00 10.40 -4.73
C THR A 133 2.19 11.17 -5.75
N ILE A 134 1.14 10.51 -6.24
CA ILE A 134 0.21 11.06 -7.21
C ILE A 134 -1.07 11.38 -6.45
N ILE A 135 -1.60 12.58 -6.60
CA ILE A 135 -2.90 12.98 -6.07
C ILE A 135 -3.83 13.12 -7.26
N ALA A 136 -4.90 12.32 -7.31
CA ALA A 136 -5.93 12.46 -8.33
C ALA A 136 -7.03 13.38 -7.79
N ARG A 137 -7.31 14.46 -8.52
CA ARG A 137 -8.37 15.42 -8.21
C ARG A 137 -9.47 15.33 -9.25
N ALA A 138 -10.67 14.93 -8.82
CA ALA A 138 -11.87 15.01 -9.65
C ALA A 138 -12.58 16.34 -9.42
N TYR A 139 -12.87 17.05 -10.52
CA TYR A 139 -13.73 18.21 -10.55
C TYR A 139 -15.13 17.76 -10.95
N CYS A 140 -16.11 18.07 -10.12
CA CYS A 140 -17.48 17.57 -10.21
C CYS A 140 -18.47 18.74 -10.17
N VAL A 141 -19.63 18.56 -10.81
CA VAL A 141 -20.77 19.48 -10.73
C VAL A 141 -22.01 18.73 -10.27
N GLU A 142 -22.83 19.35 -9.43
CA GLU A 142 -24.07 18.79 -8.86
C GLU A 142 -23.88 17.46 -8.10
N MET A 143 -22.70 17.26 -7.50
CA MET A 143 -22.32 16.01 -6.84
C MET A 143 -21.95 16.17 -5.36
N PHE A 144 -22.34 17.27 -4.70
CA PHE A 144 -22.02 17.49 -3.30
C PHE A 144 -22.44 16.30 -2.41
N ASN A 145 -21.52 15.84 -1.56
CA ASN A 145 -21.69 14.70 -0.67
C ASN A 145 -21.85 13.33 -1.36
N MET A 146 -21.64 13.24 -2.67
CA MET A 146 -21.56 11.96 -3.38
C MET A 146 -20.17 11.35 -3.24
N GLN A 147 -20.11 10.02 -3.18
CA GLN A 147 -18.85 9.28 -3.18
C GLN A 147 -18.36 9.06 -4.61
N VAL A 148 -17.08 9.33 -4.83
CA VAL A 148 -16.34 9.05 -6.06
C VAL A 148 -15.26 8.02 -5.75
N ALA A 149 -15.24 6.95 -6.54
CA ALA A 149 -14.27 5.88 -6.45
C ALA A 149 -13.10 6.14 -7.39
N PHE A 150 -11.89 6.25 -6.84
CA PHE A 150 -10.68 6.48 -7.63
C PHE A 150 -9.87 5.20 -7.82
N THR A 151 -9.55 4.86 -9.07
CA THR A 151 -8.75 3.68 -9.42
C THR A 151 -7.54 4.09 -10.25
N LEU A 152 -6.34 3.73 -9.82
CA LEU A 152 -5.06 3.89 -10.51
C LEU A 152 -4.80 2.67 -11.40
N TRP A 153 -4.47 2.95 -12.65
CA TRP A 153 -4.25 1.98 -13.70
C TRP A 153 -2.88 2.20 -14.33
N GLU A 154 -2.24 1.11 -14.72
CA GLU A 154 -1.18 1.14 -15.73
C GLU A 154 -1.79 1.05 -17.14
N ASP A 155 -1.25 1.82 -18.09
CA ASP A 155 -1.65 1.82 -19.49
C ASP A 155 -0.68 0.99 -20.36
N ASP A 156 -1.15 -0.17 -20.83
CA ASP A 156 -0.36 -1.06 -21.71
C ASP A 156 -0.78 -0.92 -23.20
N ALA A 157 -1.82 -0.13 -23.49
CA ALA A 157 -2.35 0.02 -24.85
C ALA A 157 -1.71 1.22 -25.54
N ARG A 158 -0.91 0.98 -26.60
CA ARG A 158 -0.43 2.07 -27.46
C ARG A 158 -1.61 2.78 -28.13
N GLY A 159 -1.91 4.00 -27.68
CA GLY A 159 -2.80 4.93 -28.37
C GLY A 159 -4.16 5.08 -27.71
N GLU A 160 -4.28 6.15 -26.93
CA GLU A 160 -5.43 6.85 -26.35
C GLU A 160 -6.80 6.14 -26.16
N ALA A 161 -7.29 6.33 -24.93
CA ALA A 161 -8.63 6.09 -24.35
C ALA A 161 -8.71 4.87 -23.42
N HIS A 162 -9.38 5.06 -22.28
CA HIS A 162 -9.67 4.01 -21.30
C HIS A 162 -10.40 2.85 -21.97
N ASP A 163 -9.69 1.74 -22.18
CA ASP A 163 -10.28 0.47 -22.58
C ASP A 163 -10.52 -0.40 -21.32
N PRO A 164 -11.78 -0.54 -20.87
CA PRO A 164 -12.10 -1.31 -19.66
C PRO A 164 -11.83 -2.81 -19.80
N ILE A 165 -11.69 -3.33 -21.02
CA ILE A 165 -11.50 -4.76 -21.32
C ILE A 165 -10.00 -5.06 -21.41
N THR A 166 -9.24 -4.24 -22.13
CA THR A 166 -7.79 -4.39 -22.29
C THR A 166 -7.04 -4.07 -20.99
N ASN A 167 -7.47 -3.04 -20.26
CA ASN A 167 -6.78 -2.59 -19.04
C ASN A 167 -7.34 -3.21 -17.75
N ALA A 168 -8.36 -4.08 -17.83
CA ALA A 168 -9.08 -4.68 -16.70
C ALA A 168 -8.19 -5.33 -15.62
N LEU A 169 -7.01 -5.80 -16.04
CA LEU A 169 -6.06 -6.55 -15.22
C LEU A 169 -4.87 -5.70 -14.73
N ASN A 170 -4.86 -4.40 -15.02
CA ASN A 170 -3.74 -3.47 -14.78
C ASN A 170 -4.06 -2.45 -13.67
N LYS A 171 -5.01 -2.78 -12.78
CA LYS A 171 -5.32 -1.98 -11.60
C LYS A 171 -4.22 -2.11 -10.56
N ILE A 172 -3.66 -0.98 -10.15
CA ILE A 172 -2.60 -0.93 -9.15
C ILE A 172 -3.16 -0.92 -7.73
N ASN A 173 -4.27 -0.21 -7.48
CA ASN A 173 -5.00 -0.30 -6.23
C ASN A 173 -6.19 -1.26 -6.37
N LEU A 174 -6.17 -2.30 -5.56
CA LEU A 174 -7.14 -3.41 -5.61
C LEU A 174 -8.52 -3.00 -5.07
N ILE A 175 -8.56 -1.97 -4.21
CA ILE A 175 -9.78 -1.31 -3.73
C ILE A 175 -9.72 0.16 -4.18
N PRO A 176 -10.75 0.66 -4.90
CA PRO A 176 -10.85 2.07 -5.23
C PRO A 176 -10.79 2.95 -3.98
N VAL A 177 -10.06 4.05 -4.05
CA VAL A 177 -10.04 5.03 -2.96
C VAL A 177 -11.37 5.79 -3.04
N LEU A 178 -12.23 5.61 -2.03
CA LEU A 178 -13.54 6.27 -1.97
C LEU A 178 -13.40 7.63 -1.30
N GLU A 179 -13.75 8.69 -2.03
CA GLU A 179 -13.66 10.06 -1.53
C GLU A 179 -14.98 10.80 -1.74
N THR A 180 -15.29 11.71 -0.82
CA THR A 180 -16.55 12.46 -0.85
C THR A 180 -16.35 13.80 -1.52
N VAL A 181 -17.22 14.14 -2.48
CA VAL A 181 -17.19 15.43 -3.16
C VAL A 181 -17.60 16.54 -2.21
N ASN A 182 -16.70 17.50 -1.99
CA ASN A 182 -16.96 18.64 -1.12
C ASN A 182 -17.83 19.72 -1.79
N ILE A 183 -18.19 20.76 -1.04
CA ILE A 183 -19.07 21.85 -1.50
C ILE A 183 -18.54 22.62 -2.72
N LYS A 184 -17.23 22.57 -2.98
CA LYS A 184 -16.59 23.20 -4.14
C LYS A 184 -16.60 22.30 -5.37
N GLY A 185 -17.21 21.12 -5.28
CA GLY A 185 -17.22 20.11 -6.34
C GLY A 185 -15.88 19.42 -6.53
N ILE A 186 -15.13 19.18 -5.45
CA ILE A 186 -13.80 18.57 -5.52
C ILE A 186 -13.78 17.29 -4.66
N ALA A 187 -13.25 16.21 -5.23
CA ALA A 187 -12.83 14.99 -4.51
C ALA A 187 -11.36 14.68 -4.85
N GLU A 188 -10.57 14.25 -3.87
CA GLU A 188 -9.12 14.07 -4.01
C GLU A 188 -8.66 12.74 -3.40
N ALA A 189 -8.07 11.86 -4.20
CA ALA A 189 -7.49 10.59 -3.75
C ALA A 189 -5.97 10.61 -3.82
N VAL A 190 -5.30 10.03 -2.82
CA VAL A 190 -3.83 10.00 -2.71
C VAL A 190 -3.29 8.61 -3.00
N PHE A 191 -2.46 8.49 -4.03
CA PHE A 191 -1.79 7.27 -4.44
C PHE A 191 -0.30 7.32 -4.11
N ARG A 192 0.14 6.43 -3.20
CA ARG A 192 1.54 6.31 -2.80
C ARG A 192 2.18 5.15 -3.57
N LEU A 193 2.87 5.46 -4.68
CA LEU A 193 3.58 4.48 -5.52
C LEU A 193 4.48 3.48 -4.75
N PRO A 194 5.18 3.85 -3.65
CA PRO A 194 6.03 2.91 -2.90
C PRO A 194 5.29 1.77 -2.21
N ILE A 195 4.01 1.97 -1.86
CA ILE A 195 3.21 0.99 -1.13
C ILE A 195 2.78 -0.13 -2.07
N TYR A 196 2.67 0.17 -3.37
CA TYR A 196 2.44 -0.82 -4.42
C TYR A 196 3.77 -1.45 -4.83
N THR A 197 4.43 -2.14 -3.92
CA THR A 197 5.69 -2.88 -4.18
C THR A 197 5.54 -3.93 -5.30
N MET A 198 4.30 -4.33 -5.61
CA MET A 198 3.94 -5.16 -6.76
C MET A 198 3.69 -4.38 -8.06
N ALA A 199 3.59 -3.03 -8.06
CA ALA A 199 3.32 -2.25 -9.28
C ALA A 199 4.44 -2.38 -10.32
N VAL A 200 5.69 -2.40 -9.89
CA VAL A 200 6.85 -2.70 -10.76
C VAL A 200 6.75 -4.13 -11.30
N GLN A 201 6.27 -5.09 -10.50
CA GLN A 201 6.14 -6.49 -10.93
C GLN A 201 4.95 -6.70 -11.88
N ILE A 202 3.82 -6.02 -11.65
CA ILE A 202 2.61 -6.07 -12.48
C ILE A 202 2.91 -5.50 -13.86
N ALA A 203 3.58 -4.35 -13.90
CA ALA A 203 4.01 -3.70 -15.12
C ALA A 203 5.04 -4.52 -15.92
N ASN A 204 6.12 -4.95 -15.26
CA ASN A 204 7.13 -5.77 -15.94
C ASN A 204 6.65 -7.21 -16.26
N ALA A 205 5.55 -7.69 -15.67
CA ALA A 205 4.99 -9.01 -15.98
C ALA A 205 4.27 -9.06 -17.33
N ARG A 206 4.06 -7.91 -17.99
CA ARG A 206 3.31 -7.81 -19.23
C ARG A 206 4.10 -7.09 -20.30
N ILE A 207 5.02 -7.84 -20.87
CA ILE A 207 5.66 -7.44 -22.11
C ILE A 207 4.57 -7.44 -23.21
N ALA A 208 4.33 -6.29 -23.86
CA ALA A 208 3.42 -6.19 -24.98
C ALA A 208 3.72 -7.29 -26.02
N SER A 209 2.69 -7.85 -26.66
CA SER A 209 2.85 -8.97 -27.60
C SER A 209 3.86 -8.63 -28.71
N GLY A 210 5.08 -9.15 -28.60
CA GLY A 210 6.19 -8.93 -29.54
C GLY A 210 7.39 -8.15 -28.99
N ASP A 211 7.28 -7.52 -27.82
CA ASP A 211 8.41 -6.82 -27.18
C ASP A 211 9.29 -7.78 -26.34
N LYS A 212 10.50 -7.35 -25.98
CA LYS A 212 11.43 -8.11 -25.10
C LYS A 212 11.47 -7.57 -23.67
N ASN A 213 11.01 -6.34 -23.47
CA ASN A 213 10.90 -5.65 -22.19
C ASN A 213 9.83 -4.54 -22.29
N GLU A 214 9.34 -4.07 -21.16
CA GLU A 214 8.25 -3.07 -21.06
C GLU A 214 8.72 -1.61 -21.31
N GLY A 215 10.01 -1.39 -21.60
CA GLY A 215 10.54 -0.06 -21.88
C GLY A 215 11.02 0.71 -20.65
N ALA A 216 11.52 1.94 -20.87
CA ALA A 216 12.21 2.74 -19.85
C ALA A 216 11.29 3.43 -18.84
N THR A 217 9.98 3.47 -19.10
CA THR A 217 8.96 4.14 -18.31
C THR A 217 7.64 3.40 -18.43
N HIS A 218 6.88 3.32 -17.35
CA HIS A 218 5.52 2.79 -17.33
C HIS A 218 4.53 3.97 -17.34
N GLU A 219 3.41 3.82 -18.02
CA GLU A 219 2.38 4.86 -18.10
C GLU A 219 1.24 4.57 -17.12
N TYR A 220 0.83 5.58 -16.35
CA TYR A 220 -0.24 5.46 -15.35
C TYR A 220 -1.33 6.52 -15.54
N TYR A 221 -2.57 6.16 -15.28
CA TYR A 221 -3.71 7.09 -15.23
C TYR A 221 -4.70 6.71 -14.13
N VAL A 222 -5.63 7.61 -13.80
CA VAL A 222 -6.65 7.38 -12.77
C VAL A 222 -8.05 7.54 -13.35
N THR A 223 -8.94 6.58 -13.08
CA THR A 223 -10.38 6.75 -13.28
C THR A 223 -11.05 7.25 -12.01
N ALA A 224 -12.04 8.11 -12.17
CA ALA A 224 -12.96 8.55 -11.12
C ALA A 224 -14.37 8.10 -11.50
N ASP A 225 -14.99 7.31 -10.63
CA ASP A 225 -16.21 6.56 -10.91
C ASP A 225 -17.31 6.85 -9.87
N VAL A 226 -18.55 7.02 -10.32
CA VAL A 226 -19.75 6.97 -9.45
C VAL A 226 -20.65 5.87 -9.96
N VAL A 227 -20.46 4.69 -9.37
CA VAL A 227 -21.11 3.44 -9.79
C VAL A 227 -22.64 3.55 -9.77
N SER A 228 -23.22 4.22 -8.77
CA SER A 228 -24.68 4.38 -8.65
C SER A 228 -25.32 5.24 -9.75
N LYS A 229 -24.52 5.98 -10.52
CA LYS A 229 -24.98 6.89 -11.58
C LYS A 229 -24.34 6.61 -12.93
N ASN A 230 -23.52 5.56 -13.06
CA ASN A 230 -22.74 5.24 -14.27
C ASN A 230 -21.92 6.43 -14.80
N ILE A 231 -21.37 7.25 -13.91
CA ILE A 231 -20.50 8.38 -14.29
C ILE A 231 -19.05 7.93 -14.16
N GLN A 232 -18.28 8.05 -15.23
CA GLN A 232 -16.84 7.75 -15.24
C GLN A 232 -16.07 8.84 -16.00
N LYS A 233 -14.87 9.18 -15.51
CA LYS A 233 -13.91 10.02 -16.22
C LYS A 233 -12.49 9.56 -15.90
N ALA A 234 -11.62 9.52 -16.91
CA ALA A 234 -10.20 9.22 -16.76
C ALA A 234 -9.35 10.49 -16.75
N SER A 235 -8.20 10.44 -16.08
CA SER A 235 -7.14 11.43 -16.20
C SER A 235 -6.30 11.21 -17.46
N GLU A 236 -5.43 12.17 -17.77
CA GLU A 236 -4.32 11.94 -18.70
C GLU A 236 -3.27 10.99 -18.07
N ASN A 237 -2.44 10.39 -18.93
CA ASN A 237 -1.35 9.50 -18.55
C ASN A 237 -0.15 10.27 -17.97
N VAL A 238 0.53 9.65 -17.00
CA VAL A 238 1.80 10.10 -16.44
C VAL A 238 2.85 9.00 -16.53
N ASN A 239 4.09 9.39 -16.79
CA ASN A 239 5.19 8.45 -16.98
C ASN A 239 5.95 8.24 -15.67
N VAL A 240 6.13 6.98 -15.24
CA VAL A 240 6.92 6.58 -14.09
C VAL A 240 8.15 5.81 -14.56
N VAL A 241 9.35 6.16 -14.08
CA VAL A 241 10.61 5.53 -14.49
C VAL A 241 10.64 4.05 -14.10
N ASN A 242 10.90 3.17 -15.07
CA ASN A 242 11.09 1.74 -14.84
C ASN A 242 12.47 1.50 -14.18
N PRO A 243 12.55 1.08 -12.91
CA PRO A 243 13.81 0.87 -12.22
C PRO A 243 14.54 -0.41 -12.67
N THR A 244 13.88 -1.31 -13.41
CA THR A 244 14.40 -2.60 -13.86
C THR A 244 14.72 -2.66 -15.35
N TYR A 245 14.54 -1.55 -16.09
CA TYR A 245 14.85 -1.48 -17.52
C TYR A 245 16.37 -1.40 -17.76
N GLU A 246 16.92 -2.40 -18.44
CA GLU A 246 18.27 -2.37 -18.99
C GLU A 246 18.24 -2.07 -20.49
N LEU A 247 19.07 -1.13 -20.95
CA LEU A 247 19.18 -0.79 -22.37
C LEU A 247 19.65 -2.00 -23.18
N PRO A 248 19.04 -2.29 -24.35
CA PRO A 248 19.58 -3.27 -25.27
C PRO A 248 21.02 -2.87 -25.63
N LYS A 249 21.97 -3.78 -25.42
CA LYS A 249 23.33 -3.59 -25.95
C LYS A 249 23.20 -3.43 -27.46
N ARG A 250 23.49 -2.25 -27.99
CA ARG A 250 23.54 -1.97 -29.43
C ARG A 250 24.38 -3.07 -30.11
N GLN A 251 23.74 -3.92 -30.90
CA GLN A 251 24.46 -4.72 -31.88
C GLN A 251 24.97 -3.75 -32.95
N ARG A 252 26.25 -3.39 -32.84
CA ARG A 252 26.98 -2.83 -33.96
C ARG A 252 27.02 -3.89 -35.04
N THR A 253 26.38 -3.66 -36.18
CA THR A 253 26.72 -4.33 -37.42
C THR A 253 28.17 -3.93 -37.74
N LEU A 254 29.08 -4.89 -37.61
CA LEU A 254 30.48 -4.70 -37.99
C LEU A 254 30.62 -4.98 -39.49
N PRO A 255 31.23 -4.08 -40.28
CA PRO A 255 31.71 -4.41 -41.61
C PRO A 255 32.77 -5.53 -41.50
N GLN A 256 32.72 -6.49 -42.42
CA GLN A 256 33.74 -7.51 -42.57
C GLN A 256 35.10 -6.86 -42.87
N ASN A 257 36.00 -6.88 -41.89
CA ASN A 257 37.35 -7.44 -42.01
C ASN A 257 38.23 -7.03 -40.81
N THR A 258 39.09 -8.00 -40.42
CA THR A 258 40.32 -7.92 -39.58
C THR A 258 40.19 -7.69 -38.05
N PRO A 259 41.21 -8.11 -37.26
CA PRO A 259 41.47 -9.49 -36.86
C PRO A 259 41.24 -9.70 -35.35
N THR A 260 41.03 -10.96 -34.95
CA THR A 260 40.73 -11.41 -33.57
C THR A 260 41.63 -10.81 -32.47
N PRO A 261 41.06 -10.06 -31.50
CA PRO A 261 41.70 -9.80 -30.22
C PRO A 261 41.36 -10.91 -29.21
N LYS A 262 42.34 -11.25 -28.37
CA LYS A 262 42.30 -12.26 -27.30
C LYS A 262 41.02 -12.22 -26.43
N PRO A 263 40.60 -13.36 -25.85
CA PRO A 263 39.41 -13.41 -25.00
C PRO A 263 39.53 -12.43 -23.83
N ALA A 264 38.48 -11.62 -23.64
CA ALA A 264 38.32 -10.79 -22.45
C ALA A 264 38.10 -11.68 -21.21
N PRO A 265 38.53 -11.26 -20.00
CA PRO A 265 38.42 -12.09 -18.80
C PRO A 265 36.95 -12.39 -18.48
N PRO A 266 36.63 -13.59 -17.98
CA PRO A 266 35.27 -13.93 -17.57
C PRO A 266 34.78 -12.98 -16.47
N LYS A 267 33.49 -12.61 -16.50
CA LYS A 267 32.84 -11.85 -15.42
C LYS A 267 33.17 -12.52 -14.08
N GLU A 268 33.77 -11.77 -13.16
CA GLU A 268 34.11 -12.32 -11.84
C GLU A 268 32.85 -12.81 -11.13
N LYS A 269 32.85 -14.09 -10.75
CA LYS A 269 31.85 -14.68 -9.87
C LYS A 269 31.82 -13.91 -8.53
N PRO A 270 30.64 -13.75 -7.89
CA PRO A 270 30.55 -13.12 -6.58
C PRO A 270 31.40 -13.88 -5.55
N LYS A 271 32.21 -13.16 -4.76
CA LYS A 271 33.10 -13.71 -3.73
C LYS A 271 32.59 -13.36 -2.31
N PRO A 272 32.78 -14.24 -1.29
CA PRO A 272 32.48 -13.92 0.11
C PRO A 272 33.25 -12.68 0.59
N LYS A 273 32.69 -11.88 1.50
CA LYS A 273 33.45 -10.72 2.03
C LYS A 273 34.58 -11.21 2.93
N GLU A 274 35.78 -10.67 2.77
CA GLU A 274 36.96 -11.10 3.51
C GLU A 274 36.79 -10.99 5.03
N ASN A 275 36.16 -9.92 5.53
CA ASN A 275 36.05 -9.60 6.96
C ASN A 275 34.65 -9.84 7.57
N SER A 276 33.81 -10.68 6.94
CA SER A 276 32.48 -11.02 7.46
C SER A 276 32.51 -12.28 8.34
N PRO A 277 31.64 -12.37 9.35
CA PRO A 277 31.39 -13.60 10.11
C PRO A 277 30.92 -14.72 9.18
N LYS A 278 31.57 -15.88 9.25
CA LYS A 278 31.27 -17.10 8.48
C LYS A 278 31.13 -18.28 9.43
N PHE A 279 30.03 -19.00 9.32
CA PHE A 279 29.71 -20.11 10.21
C PHE A 279 29.56 -21.40 9.41
N PRO A 280 30.39 -22.42 9.66
CA PRO A 280 30.33 -23.67 8.93
C PRO A 280 29.07 -24.45 9.32
N VAL A 281 28.37 -24.94 8.30
CA VAL A 281 27.23 -25.84 8.45
C VAL A 281 27.71 -27.29 8.47
N THR A 282 28.66 -27.62 7.60
CA THR A 282 29.29 -28.94 7.46
C THR A 282 30.75 -28.91 7.88
N THR A 283 31.37 -30.08 8.03
CA THR A 283 32.72 -30.24 8.58
C THR A 283 33.83 -29.58 7.73
N GLY A 284 33.57 -29.29 6.45
CA GLY A 284 34.54 -28.68 5.53
C GLY A 284 34.35 -27.19 5.24
N GLY A 285 33.33 -26.53 5.79
CA GLY A 285 33.03 -25.12 5.45
C GLY A 285 33.94 -24.10 6.13
N LYS A 286 34.15 -22.95 5.47
CA LYS A 286 34.85 -21.79 6.05
C LYS A 286 34.25 -21.29 7.37
N SER A 287 35.12 -21.11 8.36
CA SER A 287 34.80 -20.52 9.67
C SER A 287 35.56 -19.22 9.89
N GLN A 288 34.83 -18.19 10.32
CA GLN A 288 35.38 -16.89 10.67
C GLN A 288 34.50 -16.23 11.73
N SER A 289 35.06 -15.98 12.91
CA SER A 289 34.35 -15.33 14.00
C SER A 289 34.06 -13.86 13.69
N ASP A 290 33.01 -13.31 14.28
CA ASP A 290 32.73 -11.89 14.17
C ASP A 290 33.75 -11.06 14.96
N GLY A 291 34.54 -10.23 14.27
CA GLY A 291 35.53 -9.36 14.91
C GLY A 291 34.96 -8.35 15.91
N GLN A 292 33.64 -8.05 15.89
CA GLN A 292 32.97 -7.24 16.93
C GLN A 292 32.21 -8.07 17.97
N GLY A 293 32.14 -9.39 17.82
CA GLY A 293 31.40 -10.29 18.73
C GLY A 293 29.88 -10.06 18.79
N LYS A 294 29.27 -9.48 17.75
CA LYS A 294 27.82 -9.20 17.67
C LYS A 294 27.04 -10.37 17.08
N ILE A 295 27.60 -11.10 16.12
CA ILE A 295 27.04 -12.38 15.64
C ILE A 295 27.87 -13.50 16.27
N LEU A 296 27.24 -14.26 17.16
CA LEU A 296 27.88 -15.30 17.95
C LEU A 296 27.85 -16.65 17.25
N SER A 297 26.74 -16.97 16.58
CA SER A 297 26.62 -18.18 15.77
C SER A 297 25.54 -18.05 14.69
N ALA A 298 25.68 -18.81 13.61
CA ALA A 298 24.60 -19.10 12.67
C ALA A 298 24.65 -20.59 12.31
N GLU A 299 23.55 -21.31 12.51
CA GLU A 299 23.50 -22.76 12.35
C GLU A 299 22.16 -23.20 11.73
N PHE A 300 22.18 -24.26 10.92
CA PHE A 300 20.94 -24.94 10.55
C PHE A 300 20.45 -25.78 11.73
N VAL A 301 19.15 -25.73 11.98
CA VAL A 301 18.48 -26.50 13.03
C VAL A 301 17.22 -27.19 12.51
N ASP A 302 16.82 -28.26 13.18
CA ASP A 302 15.55 -28.92 12.97
C ASP A 302 14.37 -28.15 13.60
N LYS A 303 13.15 -28.67 13.44
CA LYS A 303 11.93 -28.10 14.04
C LYS A 303 11.94 -28.05 15.58
N ASN A 304 12.86 -28.76 16.22
CA ASN A 304 13.04 -28.81 17.66
C ASN A 304 14.22 -27.93 18.13
N GLY A 305 14.93 -27.27 17.21
CA GLY A 305 16.09 -26.42 17.51
C GLY A 305 17.43 -27.16 17.62
N ASN A 306 17.50 -28.45 17.28
CA ASN A 306 18.74 -29.22 17.29
C ASN A 306 19.57 -28.94 16.04
N ARG A 307 20.88 -28.79 16.20
CA ARG A 307 21.81 -28.50 15.10
C ARG A 307 21.80 -29.61 14.03
N LEU A 308 21.72 -29.19 12.78
CA LEU A 308 21.83 -30.05 11.61
C LEU A 308 23.26 -30.01 11.08
N HIS A 309 23.91 -31.17 10.99
CA HIS A 309 25.28 -31.34 10.48
C HIS A 309 25.34 -31.67 8.97
N SER A 310 24.17 -31.93 8.37
CA SER A 310 23.95 -32.05 6.93
C SER A 310 22.44 -31.95 6.67
N SER A 311 22.04 -31.44 5.50
CA SER A 311 20.64 -31.41 5.06
C SER A 311 20.54 -31.96 3.64
N LYS A 312 19.59 -32.87 3.39
CA LYS A 312 19.32 -33.39 2.04
C LYS A 312 18.68 -32.31 1.17
N VAL A 313 18.97 -32.34 -0.13
CA VAL A 313 18.37 -31.46 -1.13
C VAL A 313 16.84 -31.53 -1.06
N GLY A 314 16.16 -30.37 -1.13
CA GLY A 314 14.70 -30.29 -1.04
C GLY A 314 14.12 -30.23 0.38
N THR A 315 14.96 -30.19 1.42
CA THR A 315 14.50 -30.08 2.82
C THR A 315 14.37 -28.62 3.24
N THR A 316 13.27 -28.27 3.92
CA THR A 316 13.14 -26.96 4.58
C THR A 316 13.93 -26.99 5.88
N VAL A 317 14.89 -26.07 6.04
CA VAL A 317 15.72 -25.97 7.24
C VAL A 317 15.42 -24.68 7.99
N PHE A 318 15.60 -24.71 9.31
CA PHE A 318 15.55 -23.51 10.13
C PHE A 318 16.96 -22.96 10.27
N LEU A 319 17.15 -21.68 9.94
CA LEU A 319 18.40 -21.00 10.24
C LEU A 319 18.26 -20.32 11.60
N LYS A 320 19.07 -20.74 12.57
CA LYS A 320 19.16 -20.11 13.89
C LYS A 320 20.38 -19.19 13.93
N ILE A 321 20.16 -17.91 14.18
CA ILE A 321 21.20 -16.90 14.33
C ILE A 321 21.21 -16.42 15.78
N THR A 322 22.33 -16.65 16.46
CA THR A 322 22.58 -16.11 17.80
C THR A 322 23.39 -14.84 17.67
N ALA A 323 22.85 -13.74 18.19
CA ALA A 323 23.45 -12.43 18.10
C ALA A 323 23.34 -11.71 19.45
N LYS A 324 24.25 -10.78 19.72
CA LYS A 324 24.27 -9.95 20.93
C LYS A 324 24.10 -8.49 20.54
N ASN A 325 23.17 -7.79 21.20
CA ASN A 325 22.92 -6.35 20.95
C ASN A 325 22.51 -6.02 19.51
N MET A 326 21.85 -6.98 18.84
CA MET A 326 21.41 -6.89 17.45
C MET A 326 19.89 -6.89 17.27
N LYS A 327 19.11 -6.88 18.36
CA LYS A 327 17.65 -6.74 18.31
C LYS A 327 17.23 -5.48 17.54
N ASN A 328 16.26 -5.66 16.64
CA ASN A 328 15.73 -4.70 15.68
C ASN A 328 16.72 -4.16 14.62
N LYS A 329 17.92 -4.75 14.51
CA LYS A 329 18.91 -4.36 13.49
C LYS A 329 18.83 -5.28 12.28
N LYS A 330 19.16 -4.73 11.10
CA LYS A 330 19.22 -5.49 9.85
C LYS A 330 20.52 -6.30 9.75
N ALA A 331 20.39 -7.55 9.36
CA ALA A 331 21.49 -8.43 8.97
C ALA A 331 21.15 -9.09 7.63
N LYS A 332 22.09 -9.05 6.71
CA LYS A 332 22.04 -9.77 5.44
C LYS A 332 22.63 -11.15 5.64
N VAL A 333 21.87 -12.18 5.31
CA VAL A 333 22.30 -13.57 5.39
C VAL A 333 22.57 -14.07 3.98
N LYS A 334 23.75 -14.63 3.79
CA LYS A 334 24.14 -15.35 2.58
C LYS A 334 24.49 -16.79 2.94
N ILE A 335 24.14 -17.73 2.07
CA ILE A 335 24.56 -19.13 2.19
C ILE A 335 25.39 -19.45 0.95
N TRP A 336 26.58 -19.99 1.20
CA TRP A 336 27.56 -20.34 0.19
C TRP A 336 27.75 -21.84 0.17
N GLU A 337 27.87 -22.38 -1.04
CA GLU A 337 28.40 -23.71 -1.29
C GLU A 337 29.90 -23.57 -1.56
N GLU A 338 30.70 -24.44 -0.94
CA GLU A 338 32.15 -24.46 -1.05
C GLU A 338 32.58 -25.75 -1.74
N ASP A 339 33.06 -25.61 -2.97
CA ASP A 339 33.70 -26.71 -3.69
C ASP A 339 35.16 -26.83 -3.21
N ASN A 340 35.40 -27.80 -2.33
CA ASN A 340 36.71 -28.10 -1.77
C ASN A 340 37.71 -28.65 -2.80
N PHE A 341 37.27 -29.05 -4.00
CA PHE A 341 38.14 -29.53 -5.08
C PHE A 341 38.62 -28.39 -5.99
N ARG A 342 37.74 -27.41 -6.28
CA ARG A 342 38.06 -26.24 -7.14
C ARG A 342 38.32 -24.95 -6.38
N TRP A 343 38.22 -24.95 -5.05
CA TRP A 343 38.36 -23.78 -4.16
C TRP A 343 37.45 -22.61 -4.56
N THR A 344 36.29 -22.92 -5.15
CA THR A 344 35.29 -21.94 -5.57
C THR A 344 34.16 -21.84 -4.56
N ASN A 345 33.54 -20.66 -4.45
CA ASN A 345 32.36 -20.46 -3.61
C ASN A 345 31.21 -20.00 -4.49
N ASP A 346 30.10 -20.73 -4.46
CA ASP A 346 28.91 -20.37 -5.23
C ASP A 346 27.79 -19.90 -4.28
N LEU A 347 27.24 -18.71 -4.56
CA LEU A 347 26.20 -18.11 -3.74
C LEU A 347 24.85 -18.76 -4.06
N ILE A 348 24.29 -19.47 -3.08
CA ILE A 348 23.03 -20.20 -3.27
C ILE A 348 21.82 -19.49 -2.65
N PHE A 349 22.02 -18.62 -1.65
CA PHE A 349 20.94 -17.86 -1.01
C PHE A 349 21.41 -16.48 -0.54
N GLU A 350 20.57 -15.45 -0.71
CA GLU A 350 20.80 -14.11 -0.15
C GLU A 350 19.47 -13.46 0.27
N LYS A 351 19.37 -13.00 1.52
CA LYS A 351 18.19 -12.26 2.01
C LYS A 351 18.51 -11.37 3.20
N ASP A 352 17.82 -10.24 3.30
CA ASP A 352 17.89 -9.33 4.43
C ASP A 352 16.86 -9.70 5.51
N TYR A 353 17.30 -9.72 6.77
CA TYR A 353 16.48 -10.00 7.94
C TYR A 353 16.61 -8.90 9.00
N VAL A 354 15.53 -8.66 9.74
CA VAL A 354 15.57 -7.89 10.98
C VAL A 354 15.65 -8.88 12.14
N LEU A 355 16.72 -8.82 12.93
CA LEU A 355 16.89 -9.70 14.07
C LEU A 355 15.96 -9.24 15.20
N VAL A 356 15.13 -10.12 15.75
CA VAL A 356 14.07 -9.83 16.72
C VAL A 356 14.48 -10.05 18.18
N GLY A 357 15.62 -10.69 18.42
CA GLY A 357 16.17 -10.94 19.75
C GLY A 357 17.60 -11.48 19.69
N ASP A 358 18.06 -12.05 20.81
CA ASP A 358 19.41 -12.63 20.87
C ASP A 358 19.49 -13.97 20.15
N THR A 359 18.37 -14.69 20.04
CA THR A 359 18.21 -15.88 19.20
C THR A 359 17.13 -15.62 18.18
N ASN A 360 17.43 -15.88 16.91
CA ASN A 360 16.56 -15.56 15.78
C ASN A 360 16.41 -16.80 14.90
N PHE A 361 15.17 -17.16 14.59
CA PHE A 361 14.86 -18.27 13.69
C PHE A 361 14.37 -17.72 12.35
N VAL A 362 15.00 -18.16 11.28
CA VAL A 362 14.79 -17.70 9.92
C VAL A 362 14.43 -18.90 9.04
N TRP A 363 13.34 -18.78 8.29
CA TRP A 363 12.91 -19.81 7.36
C TRP A 363 13.76 -19.77 6.08
N VAL A 364 14.44 -20.87 5.78
CA VAL A 364 15.19 -21.04 4.54
C VAL A 364 14.74 -22.33 3.87
N GLN A 365 14.16 -22.21 2.68
CA GLN A 365 13.82 -23.36 1.85
C GLN A 365 14.97 -23.61 0.88
N LEU A 366 15.69 -24.72 1.07
CA LEU A 366 16.79 -25.12 0.19
C LEU A 366 16.19 -25.92 -0.98
N THR A 367 15.89 -25.26 -2.10
CA THR A 367 15.20 -25.86 -3.26
C THR A 367 16.17 -26.57 -4.20
N GLN A 368 15.75 -27.64 -4.87
CA GLN A 368 16.56 -28.39 -5.86
C GLN A 368 17.28 -27.49 -6.90
N GLU A 369 16.60 -26.47 -7.46
CA GLU A 369 17.21 -25.52 -8.41
C GLU A 369 18.39 -24.70 -7.84
N MET A 370 18.43 -24.47 -6.53
CA MET A 370 19.56 -23.80 -5.86
C MET A 370 20.79 -24.72 -5.76
N PHE A 371 20.58 -26.03 -5.77
CA PHE A 371 21.64 -27.05 -5.74
C PHE A 371 22.13 -27.38 -7.16
N ASP A 372 21.23 -27.44 -8.14
CA ASP A 372 21.58 -27.75 -9.53
C ASP A 372 22.41 -26.61 -10.17
N LYS A 373 22.28 -25.37 -9.68
CA LYS A 373 23.15 -24.24 -10.05
C LYS A 373 24.59 -24.35 -9.54
N ALA A 374 24.83 -25.16 -8.52
CA ALA A 374 26.14 -25.38 -7.89
C ALA A 374 26.80 -26.70 -8.34
N ASN A 375 26.06 -27.58 -9.05
CA ASN A 375 26.57 -28.88 -9.46
C ASN A 375 27.29 -28.76 -10.82
N ASP A 376 28.61 -28.69 -10.80
CA ASP A 376 29.45 -28.59 -12.00
C ASP A 376 29.97 -29.94 -12.51
N GLY A 377 29.35 -31.04 -12.06
CA GLY A 377 29.54 -32.38 -12.62
C GLY A 377 30.73 -33.15 -12.06
N SER A 378 31.26 -32.79 -10.88
CA SER A 378 32.26 -33.60 -10.19
C SER A 378 31.70 -34.26 -8.91
N ASP A 379 31.98 -35.55 -8.80
CA ASP A 379 31.31 -36.49 -7.90
C ASP A 379 31.86 -36.37 -6.46
N SER A 380 31.02 -35.93 -5.52
CA SER A 380 31.10 -36.38 -4.13
C SER A 380 29.72 -36.28 -3.46
N ASN A 381 29.30 -37.31 -2.73
CA ASN A 381 27.99 -37.41 -2.07
C ASN A 381 27.79 -36.42 -0.90
N ARG A 382 28.54 -35.31 -0.84
CA ARG A 382 28.53 -34.35 0.26
C ARG A 382 28.92 -32.95 -0.22
N GLN A 383 27.98 -32.00 -0.14
CA GLN A 383 28.23 -30.57 -0.40
C GLN A 383 28.58 -29.86 0.91
N ASP A 384 29.57 -28.97 0.87
CA ASP A 384 30.01 -28.19 2.03
C ASP A 384 29.41 -26.79 2.01
N TYR A 385 28.81 -26.36 3.14
CA TYR A 385 28.18 -25.03 3.23
C TYR A 385 28.73 -24.22 4.39
N PHE A 386 28.72 -22.90 4.20
CA PHE A 386 28.85 -21.95 5.28
C PHE A 386 27.84 -20.80 5.15
N ILE A 387 27.45 -20.24 6.29
CA ILE A 387 26.54 -19.10 6.39
C ILE A 387 27.38 -17.85 6.63
N GLU A 388 27.21 -16.85 5.78
CA GLU A 388 27.80 -15.51 5.95
C GLU A 388 26.73 -14.54 6.45
N VAL A 389 27.01 -13.85 7.58
CA VAL A 389 26.07 -12.87 8.16
C VAL A 389 26.71 -11.48 8.13
N ILE A 390 26.20 -10.60 7.28
CA ILE A 390 26.71 -9.24 7.07
C ILE A 390 25.79 -8.24 7.76
N TYR A 391 26.34 -7.42 8.66
CA TYR A 391 25.62 -6.33 9.30
C TYR A 391 26.45 -5.04 9.27
N ASN A 392 25.80 -3.88 9.42
CA ASN A 392 26.50 -2.60 9.44
C ASN A 392 27.28 -2.44 10.75
N LYS A 393 28.61 -2.25 10.65
CA LYS A 393 29.46 -1.86 11.78
C LYS A 393 28.90 -0.56 12.38
N THR A 394 28.45 -0.64 13.63
CA THR A 394 27.78 0.48 14.35
C THR A 394 28.54 0.88 15.62
N SER A 395 29.81 0.49 15.76
CA SER A 395 30.66 1.02 16.83
C SER A 395 31.38 2.27 16.33
N VAL A 396 31.06 3.40 16.93
CA VAL A 396 32.05 4.44 17.21
C VAL A 396 32.50 4.23 18.65
N ASP A 397 33.80 4.25 18.90
CA ASP A 397 34.33 4.30 20.25
C ASP A 397 33.84 5.61 20.90
N SER A 398 33.29 5.50 22.10
CA SER A 398 32.76 6.66 22.83
C SER A 398 33.90 7.42 23.51
N ASP A 399 34.06 8.70 23.19
CA ASP A 399 34.81 9.62 24.04
C ASP A 399 34.09 9.82 25.39
N VAL A 400 34.87 9.82 26.46
CA VAL A 400 34.39 9.97 27.85
C VAL A 400 33.97 11.42 28.11
N MET A 401 32.73 11.63 28.56
CA MET A 401 32.28 12.88 29.19
C MET A 401 32.52 12.83 30.71
N PRO A 402 33.18 13.82 31.33
CA PRO A 402 33.30 13.86 32.78
C PRO A 402 31.98 14.30 33.42
N VAL A 403 31.49 13.53 34.38
CA VAL A 403 30.33 13.85 35.20
C VAL A 403 30.86 14.35 36.55
N SER A 404 30.55 15.59 36.95
CA SER A 404 30.83 16.13 38.28
C SER A 404 29.61 15.94 39.18
N ALA A 405 29.86 15.58 40.44
CA ALA A 405 28.85 15.41 41.49
C ALA A 405 28.23 16.76 41.94
N ASP A 406 28.74 17.88 41.44
CA ASP A 406 28.43 19.23 41.92
C ASP A 406 27.45 19.96 40.97
N ALA A 407 26.93 19.27 39.96
CA ALA A 407 26.02 19.85 38.97
C ALA A 407 24.61 20.04 39.55
N GLU A 408 24.10 21.28 39.54
CA GLU A 408 22.79 21.59 40.12
C GLU A 408 21.62 20.96 39.33
N PRO A 409 20.64 20.32 40.02
CA PRO A 409 19.46 19.76 39.38
C PRO A 409 18.50 20.81 38.83
N THR A 410 17.96 20.54 37.65
CA THR A 410 16.92 21.38 37.02
C THR A 410 15.61 21.35 37.82
N LYS A 411 15.12 22.53 38.23
CA LYS A 411 13.88 22.66 39.02
C LYS A 411 12.61 22.59 38.16
N VAL A 412 11.63 21.82 38.62
CA VAL A 412 10.30 21.63 37.99
C VAL A 412 9.20 22.33 38.83
N PRO A 413 8.23 23.05 38.22
CA PRO A 413 7.13 23.69 38.97
C PRO A 413 6.11 22.69 39.54
N LYS A 414 5.63 22.94 40.76
CA LYS A 414 4.63 22.13 41.50
C LYS A 414 3.19 22.65 41.35
N GLY A 415 2.23 21.71 41.28
CA GLY A 415 0.84 21.87 41.73
C GLY A 415 -0.16 21.09 40.87
N LYS A 416 -1.14 20.34 41.38
CA LYS A 416 -1.55 19.96 42.74
C LYS A 416 -2.11 18.52 42.69
N SER A 417 -1.74 17.71 43.67
CA SER A 417 -2.38 16.44 44.04
C SER A 417 -3.50 16.71 45.03
N VAL A 418 -4.59 15.93 44.97
CA VAL A 418 -5.47 15.69 46.11
C VAL A 418 -5.63 14.18 46.30
N THR A 419 -4.97 13.73 47.37
CA THR A 419 -5.00 12.49 48.15
C THR A 419 -6.46 12.18 48.62
N VAL A 420 -6.96 10.99 48.94
CA VAL A 420 -6.55 9.99 49.96
C VAL A 420 -7.39 8.71 49.78
N ILE A 421 -6.73 7.56 49.92
CA ILE A 421 -7.31 6.21 50.08
C ILE A 421 -7.83 6.04 51.51
N LYS A 422 -9.00 5.43 51.70
CA LYS A 422 -9.36 4.74 52.96
C LYS A 422 -9.78 3.29 52.66
N GLU A 423 -9.13 2.36 53.36
CA GLU A 423 -9.35 0.91 53.25
C GLU A 423 -10.59 0.39 53.99
N VAL A 424 -11.23 -0.56 53.30
CA VAL A 424 -11.86 -1.84 53.69
C VAL A 424 -12.56 -2.00 55.06
N LYS A 425 -13.84 -2.42 55.00
CA LYS A 425 -14.45 -3.39 55.92
C LYS A 425 -15.19 -4.47 55.11
N VAL A 426 -15.03 -5.73 55.53
CA VAL A 426 -15.63 -6.95 54.97
C VAL A 426 -16.82 -7.41 55.83
N GLU A 427 -17.71 -8.19 55.20
CA GLU A 427 -18.87 -8.98 55.68
C GLU A 427 -20.25 -8.33 55.45
N LYS A 428 -21.28 -8.96 54.87
CA LYS A 428 -21.63 -10.39 54.65
C LYS A 428 -22.51 -10.55 53.39
N LYS A 429 -22.59 -11.80 52.90
CA LYS A 429 -23.32 -12.31 51.71
C LYS A 429 -24.82 -11.96 51.70
N GLU A 430 -25.37 -11.65 50.51
CA GLU A 430 -26.51 -12.38 49.90
C GLU A 430 -26.78 -11.95 48.44
N GLU A 431 -26.94 -12.98 47.60
CA GLU A 431 -27.63 -13.09 46.30
C GLU A 431 -27.40 -12.06 45.17
N GLY A 432 -26.49 -12.44 44.25
CA GLY A 432 -26.83 -12.55 42.83
C GLY A 432 -26.74 -11.31 41.92
N LYS A 433 -25.77 -10.40 42.10
CA LYS A 433 -25.43 -9.42 41.05
C LYS A 433 -24.51 -10.04 39.98
N LYS A 434 -24.92 -9.99 38.71
CA LYS A 434 -24.06 -10.25 37.55
C LYS A 434 -22.87 -9.28 37.58
N GLU A 435 -21.69 -9.75 37.94
CA GLU A 435 -20.45 -8.99 37.76
C GLU A 435 -20.08 -8.96 36.27
N GLU A 436 -20.08 -7.76 35.68
CA GLU A 436 -19.51 -7.48 34.37
C GLU A 436 -17.98 -7.58 34.45
N CYS A 437 -17.44 -8.77 34.19
CA CYS A 437 -16.01 -9.04 34.40
C CYS A 437 -15.12 -8.74 33.19
N CYS A 438 -15.68 -8.29 32.05
CA CYS A 438 -14.91 -7.90 30.87
C CYS A 438 -15.40 -6.55 30.34
N VAL A 439 -14.90 -5.47 30.93
CA VAL A 439 -15.22 -4.10 30.52
C VAL A 439 -14.00 -3.51 29.83
N ILE A 440 -14.15 -3.11 28.56
CA ILE A 440 -13.14 -2.35 27.83
C ILE A 440 -13.59 -0.89 27.84
N ASP A 441 -12.79 -0.01 28.46
CA ASP A 441 -12.98 1.42 28.32
C ASP A 441 -12.55 1.85 26.91
N GLU A 442 -13.53 1.95 26.01
CA GLU A 442 -13.30 2.22 24.59
C GLU A 442 -12.61 3.58 24.36
N GLU A 443 -13.03 4.61 25.08
CA GLU A 443 -12.49 5.97 24.91
C GLU A 443 -11.08 6.06 25.49
N PHE A 444 -10.83 5.42 26.64
CA PHE A 444 -9.47 5.28 27.18
C PHE A 444 -8.58 4.52 26.20
N PHE A 445 -9.04 3.40 25.63
CA PHE A 445 -8.27 2.63 24.67
C PHE A 445 -7.96 3.46 23.42
N LEU A 446 -8.98 4.04 22.77
CA LEU A 446 -8.81 4.80 21.52
C LEU A 446 -7.88 6.01 21.71
N THR A 447 -8.02 6.73 22.83
CA THR A 447 -7.18 7.88 23.15
C THR A 447 -5.72 7.50 23.37
N ASN A 448 -5.46 6.39 24.08
CA ASN A 448 -4.09 5.95 24.34
C ASN A 448 -3.48 5.23 23.13
N TYR A 449 -4.28 4.50 22.36
CA TYR A 449 -3.82 3.83 21.14
C TYR A 449 -3.26 4.83 20.12
N GLU A 450 -3.90 5.98 19.92
CA GLU A 450 -3.39 7.04 19.03
C GLU A 450 -2.05 7.64 19.51
N LYS A 451 -1.82 7.68 20.83
CA LYS A 451 -0.58 8.21 21.43
C LYS A 451 0.57 7.22 21.34
N GLU A 452 0.31 5.95 21.66
CA GLU A 452 1.31 4.89 21.70
C GLU A 452 1.64 4.34 20.30
N PHE A 453 0.67 4.34 19.38
CA PHE A 453 0.81 3.86 18.01
C PHE A 453 0.50 4.95 16.98
N PRO A 454 1.22 6.09 17.00
CA PRO A 454 0.91 7.20 16.12
C PRO A 454 1.20 6.82 14.68
N THR A 455 0.18 6.88 13.83
CA THR A 455 0.38 6.78 12.38
C THR A 455 0.96 8.11 11.93
N LYS A 456 2.14 8.12 11.32
CA LYS A 456 2.78 9.36 10.84
C LYS A 456 2.71 9.45 9.33
N ASP A 457 2.47 10.65 8.83
CA ASP A 457 2.69 10.94 7.41
C ASP A 457 4.19 10.98 7.08
N LYS A 458 4.52 11.16 5.81
CA LYS A 458 5.92 11.24 5.35
C LYS A 458 6.70 12.42 5.96
N LYS A 459 6.00 13.42 6.52
CA LYS A 459 6.56 14.60 7.19
C LYS A 459 6.65 14.41 8.70
N GLY A 460 6.34 13.22 9.21
CA GLY A 460 6.34 12.92 10.64
C GLY A 460 5.13 13.44 11.40
N LYS A 461 4.13 14.02 10.71
CA LYS A 461 2.90 14.53 11.34
C LYS A 461 2.01 13.36 11.71
N ILE A 462 1.50 13.36 12.94
CA ILE A 462 0.56 12.36 13.42
C ILE A 462 -0.76 12.51 12.65
N ILE A 463 -1.18 11.41 12.03
CA ILE A 463 -2.46 11.20 11.37
C ILE A 463 -3.39 10.59 12.43
N PRO A 464 -4.51 11.26 12.76
CA PRO A 464 -5.53 10.69 13.64
C PRO A 464 -6.07 9.38 13.09
N LEU A 465 -6.51 8.48 13.97
CA LEU A 465 -7.13 7.23 13.57
C LEU A 465 -8.42 7.55 12.79
N SER A 466 -8.63 6.91 11.65
CA SER A 466 -9.80 7.18 10.81
C SER A 466 -11.09 6.80 11.55
N GLY A 467 -12.19 7.49 11.24
CA GLY A 467 -13.50 7.17 11.83
C GLY A 467 -13.94 5.73 11.55
N LEU A 468 -13.56 5.18 10.39
CA LEU A 468 -13.82 3.78 10.03
C LEU A 468 -13.09 2.82 10.96
N ILE A 469 -11.78 3.00 11.18
CA ILE A 469 -11.02 2.14 12.11
C ILE A 469 -11.59 2.24 13.53
N LYS A 470 -12.01 3.45 13.96
CA LYS A 470 -12.68 3.63 15.27
C LYS A 470 -13.97 2.82 15.35
N ILE A 471 -14.81 2.82 14.31
CA ILE A 471 -16.04 2.02 14.25
C ILE A 471 -15.72 0.52 14.30
N SER A 472 -14.73 0.06 13.53
CA SER A 472 -14.32 -1.34 13.49
C SER A 472 -13.80 -1.83 14.84
N LEU A 473 -12.97 -1.03 15.51
CA LEU A 473 -12.50 -1.30 16.88
C LEU A 473 -13.65 -1.39 17.88
N ARG A 474 -14.63 -0.48 17.82
CA ARG A 474 -15.82 -0.54 18.70
C ARG A 474 -16.63 -1.83 18.47
N ARG A 475 -16.77 -2.27 17.21
CA ARG A 475 -17.41 -3.55 16.90
C ARG A 475 -16.62 -4.74 17.47
N VAL A 476 -15.28 -4.69 17.43
CA VAL A 476 -14.41 -5.69 18.07
C VAL A 476 -14.63 -5.72 19.59
N PHE A 477 -14.62 -4.56 20.26
CA PHE A 477 -14.82 -4.47 21.71
C PHE A 477 -16.19 -4.96 22.15
N LYS A 478 -17.24 -4.57 21.42
CA LYS A 478 -18.60 -5.09 21.64
C LYS A 478 -18.62 -6.61 21.55
N SER A 479 -18.01 -7.19 20.51
CA SER A 479 -18.01 -8.64 20.29
C SER A 479 -17.23 -9.40 21.37
N ILE A 480 -16.12 -8.84 21.86
CA ILE A 480 -15.37 -9.36 23.01
C ILE A 480 -16.28 -9.38 24.23
N SER A 481 -16.89 -8.25 24.56
CA SER A 481 -17.73 -8.10 25.76
C SER A 481 -18.90 -9.10 25.74
N GLU A 482 -19.59 -9.22 24.60
CA GLU A 482 -20.68 -10.19 24.41
C GLU A 482 -20.23 -11.64 24.56
N TYR A 483 -19.08 -12.02 24.00
CA TYR A 483 -18.57 -13.38 24.11
C TYR A 483 -18.35 -13.79 25.57
N TYR A 484 -17.62 -12.97 26.32
CA TYR A 484 -17.28 -13.27 27.72
C TYR A 484 -18.50 -13.20 28.64
N ALA A 485 -19.44 -12.28 28.36
CA ALA A 485 -20.72 -12.24 29.07
C ALA A 485 -21.54 -13.52 28.84
N ASN A 486 -21.62 -14.01 27.60
CA ASN A 486 -22.34 -15.24 27.25
C ASN A 486 -21.69 -16.49 27.85
N GLU A 487 -20.36 -16.56 27.82
CA GLU A 487 -19.58 -17.66 28.42
C GLU A 487 -19.50 -17.59 29.95
N LYS A 488 -20.01 -16.51 30.56
CA LYS A 488 -19.97 -16.23 32.01
C LYS A 488 -18.53 -16.31 32.55
N LYS A 489 -17.58 -15.74 31.82
CA LYS A 489 -16.14 -15.74 32.13
C LYS A 489 -15.59 -14.32 32.13
N CYS A 490 -14.58 -14.08 32.96
CA CYS A 490 -13.76 -12.88 32.89
C CYS A 490 -12.78 -12.96 31.73
N CYS A 491 -12.50 -11.82 31.07
CA CYS A 491 -11.46 -11.77 30.05
C CYS A 491 -10.09 -11.46 30.66
N ASN A 492 -9.03 -12.05 30.10
CA ASN A 492 -7.66 -11.73 30.49
C ASN A 492 -7.10 -10.66 29.55
N LYS A 493 -6.71 -9.50 30.10
CA LYS A 493 -6.24 -8.35 29.31
C LYS A 493 -5.08 -8.65 28.37
N TYR A 494 -4.16 -9.54 28.75
CA TYR A 494 -2.99 -9.89 27.92
C TYR A 494 -3.39 -10.78 26.74
N ARG A 495 -4.38 -11.66 26.93
CA ARG A 495 -4.95 -12.48 25.86
C ARG A 495 -5.76 -11.63 24.89
N ILE A 496 -6.55 -10.69 25.40
CA ILE A 496 -7.24 -9.69 24.57
C ILE A 496 -6.24 -8.86 23.76
N ALA A 497 -5.17 -8.38 24.38
CA ALA A 497 -4.13 -7.61 23.69
C ALA A 497 -3.48 -8.41 22.55
N TYR A 498 -3.17 -9.70 22.78
CA TYR A 498 -2.67 -10.60 21.74
C TYR A 498 -3.67 -10.72 20.58
N MET A 499 -4.94 -10.98 20.88
CA MET A 499 -5.97 -11.12 19.84
C MET A 499 -6.21 -9.83 19.06
N LEU A 500 -6.18 -8.66 19.72
CA LEU A 500 -6.25 -7.37 19.04
C LEU A 500 -5.04 -7.13 18.11
N ALA A 501 -3.85 -7.58 18.52
CA ALA A 501 -2.67 -7.54 17.67
C ALA A 501 -2.80 -8.48 16.46
N THR A 502 -3.36 -9.68 16.64
CA THR A 502 -3.69 -10.61 15.55
C THR A 502 -4.66 -9.97 14.57
N VAL A 503 -5.79 -9.43 15.05
CA VAL A 503 -6.77 -8.71 14.21
C VAL A 503 -6.09 -7.61 13.41
N LYS A 504 -5.26 -6.78 14.06
CA LYS A 504 -4.53 -5.71 13.39
C LYS A 504 -3.60 -6.23 12.27
N HIS A 505 -2.92 -7.36 12.48
CA HIS A 505 -1.98 -7.93 11.52
C HIS A 505 -2.72 -8.52 10.31
N GLU A 506 -3.67 -9.41 10.57
CA GLU A 506 -4.37 -10.20 9.55
C GLU A 506 -5.27 -9.32 8.66
N THR A 507 -5.72 -8.18 9.17
CA THR A 507 -6.62 -7.26 8.43
C THR A 507 -5.88 -6.11 7.75
N GLY A 508 -4.54 -6.08 7.79
CA GLY A 508 -3.77 -4.96 7.23
C GLY A 508 -4.06 -3.63 7.94
N HIS A 509 -4.25 -3.67 9.27
CA HIS A 509 -4.51 -2.53 10.15
C HIS A 509 -5.91 -1.89 10.07
N THR A 510 -6.85 -2.48 9.34
CA THR A 510 -8.23 -1.94 9.23
C THR A 510 -9.10 -2.33 10.43
N PHE A 511 -8.81 -3.45 11.08
CA PHE A 511 -9.67 -4.09 12.09
C PHE A 511 -11.03 -4.54 11.52
N ASP A 512 -11.18 -4.58 10.20
CA ASP A 512 -12.33 -5.18 9.50
C ASP A 512 -12.01 -6.61 9.10
N PRO A 513 -12.92 -7.58 9.34
CA PRO A 513 -12.71 -8.95 8.88
C PRO A 513 -12.52 -8.98 7.36
N VAL A 514 -11.55 -9.77 6.90
CA VAL A 514 -11.21 -9.86 5.47
C VAL A 514 -11.54 -11.24 4.92
N GLU A 515 -11.68 -11.30 3.60
CA GLU A 515 -11.74 -12.56 2.87
C GLU A 515 -10.41 -12.79 2.16
N GLU A 516 -9.98 -14.05 2.09
CA GLU A 516 -8.79 -14.44 1.36
C GLU A 516 -8.92 -13.99 -0.09
N ALA A 517 -7.84 -13.43 -0.65
CA ALA A 517 -7.81 -12.96 -2.02
C ALA A 517 -8.99 -12.02 -2.38
N ASN A 518 -9.53 -11.25 -1.42
CA ASN A 518 -10.59 -10.25 -1.65
C ASN A 518 -10.23 -9.18 -2.69
N TRP A 519 -8.94 -9.11 -3.03
CA TRP A 519 -8.37 -8.24 -4.04
C TRP A 519 -8.41 -8.80 -5.48
N LEU A 520 -8.76 -10.09 -5.67
CA LEU A 520 -8.89 -10.72 -6.99
C LEU A 520 -10.34 -10.64 -7.50
N SER A 521 -10.52 -10.54 -8.83
CA SER A 521 -11.85 -10.64 -9.45
C SER A 521 -12.46 -12.02 -9.18
N TRP A 522 -13.80 -12.12 -9.12
CA TRP A 522 -14.47 -13.38 -8.79
C TRP A 522 -14.03 -14.55 -9.67
N LYS A 523 -13.82 -14.33 -10.98
CA LYS A 523 -13.35 -15.37 -11.91
C LYS A 523 -11.97 -15.93 -11.52
N VAL A 524 -11.04 -15.05 -11.16
CA VAL A 524 -9.67 -15.43 -10.76
C VAL A 524 -9.67 -16.01 -9.35
N LYS A 525 -10.40 -15.39 -8.41
CA LYS A 525 -10.60 -15.83 -7.03
C LYS A 525 -11.19 -17.23 -6.98
N LYS A 526 -12.24 -17.50 -7.77
CA LYS A 526 -12.87 -18.83 -7.93
C LYS A 526 -11.84 -19.86 -8.37
N LYS A 527 -11.08 -19.59 -9.44
CA LYS A 527 -10.07 -20.53 -9.94
C LYS A 527 -8.94 -20.76 -8.94
N TYR A 528 -8.50 -19.71 -8.24
CA TYR A 528 -7.49 -19.82 -7.18
C TYR A 528 -7.96 -20.75 -6.05
N PHE A 529 -9.21 -20.63 -5.60
CA PHE A 529 -9.73 -21.51 -4.55
C PHE A 529 -10.02 -22.93 -5.03
N GLU A 530 -10.44 -23.08 -6.29
CA GLU A 530 -10.52 -24.40 -6.93
C GLU A 530 -9.14 -25.07 -6.90
N ASP A 531 -8.10 -24.35 -7.31
CA ASP A 531 -6.73 -24.87 -7.36
C ASP A 531 -6.14 -25.19 -5.99
N MET A 532 -6.47 -24.40 -4.98
CA MET A 532 -5.85 -24.47 -3.65
C MET A 532 -6.58 -25.36 -2.67
N TYR A 533 -7.92 -25.37 -2.72
CA TYR A 533 -8.77 -25.89 -1.64
C TYR A 533 -9.84 -26.86 -2.11
N ASP A 534 -9.91 -27.19 -3.40
CA ASP A 534 -10.91 -28.14 -3.90
C ASP A 534 -10.40 -29.58 -3.91
N PRO A 535 -11.19 -30.56 -3.40
CA PRO A 535 -10.77 -31.95 -3.34
C PRO A 535 -10.76 -32.65 -4.71
N ILE A 536 -11.40 -32.07 -5.72
CA ILE A 536 -11.51 -32.64 -7.08
C ILE A 536 -10.80 -31.73 -8.09
N LEU A 537 -11.08 -30.43 -8.05
CA LEU A 537 -10.56 -29.43 -8.99
C LEU A 537 -9.15 -28.93 -8.61
N GLY A 538 -8.63 -29.34 -7.44
CA GLY A 538 -7.33 -28.94 -6.94
C GLY A 538 -6.21 -29.14 -7.97
N LYS A 539 -5.32 -28.14 -8.05
CA LYS A 539 -4.29 -27.99 -9.09
C LYS A 539 -3.41 -29.24 -9.26
N ASN A 540 -3.17 -29.95 -8.17
CA ASN A 540 -2.40 -31.19 -8.15
C ASN A 540 -2.89 -32.08 -6.99
N GLU A 541 -2.39 -33.31 -6.96
CA GLU A 541 -2.78 -34.31 -5.95
C GLU A 541 -2.52 -33.84 -4.52
N ALA A 542 -1.39 -33.18 -4.27
CA ALA A 542 -1.08 -32.63 -2.95
C ALA A 542 -2.14 -31.61 -2.47
N ARG A 543 -2.63 -30.74 -3.37
CA ARG A 543 -3.69 -29.78 -3.05
C ARG A 543 -5.04 -30.45 -2.82
N ARG A 544 -5.39 -31.44 -3.63
CA ARG A 544 -6.60 -32.24 -3.43
C ARG A 544 -6.59 -32.99 -2.10
N ASN A 545 -5.47 -33.64 -1.76
CA ASN A 545 -5.31 -34.32 -0.48
C ASN A 545 -5.40 -33.33 0.69
N LYS A 546 -4.81 -32.15 0.55
CA LYS A 546 -4.92 -31.10 1.58
C LYS A 546 -6.35 -30.57 1.75
N ALA A 547 -7.09 -30.44 0.66
CA ALA A 547 -8.51 -30.06 0.69
C ALA A 547 -9.36 -31.11 1.45
N ILE A 548 -9.09 -32.39 1.22
CA ILE A 548 -9.75 -33.49 1.93
C ILE A 548 -9.44 -33.45 3.42
N GLU A 549 -8.18 -33.20 3.81
CA GLU A 549 -7.77 -33.07 5.23
C GLU A 549 -8.55 -31.98 5.98
N ILE A 550 -8.89 -30.88 5.30
CA ILE A 550 -9.67 -29.77 5.90
C ILE A 550 -11.19 -29.96 5.78
N GLY A 551 -11.62 -31.15 5.35
CA GLY A 551 -13.02 -31.58 5.30
C GLY A 551 -13.78 -31.22 4.03
N ASN A 552 -13.10 -30.72 3.00
CA ASN A 552 -13.75 -30.48 1.71
C ASN A 552 -13.87 -31.83 0.99
N THR A 553 -15.08 -32.19 0.57
CA THR A 553 -15.40 -33.51 0.02
C THR A 553 -16.04 -33.48 -1.35
N SER A 554 -16.47 -32.30 -1.81
CA SER A 554 -17.20 -32.13 -3.06
C SER A 554 -16.58 -31.03 -3.92
N ALA A 555 -16.69 -31.16 -5.25
CA ALA A 555 -16.30 -30.10 -6.16
C ALA A 555 -17.10 -28.82 -5.85
N GLY A 556 -16.41 -27.68 -5.80
CA GLY A 556 -16.93 -26.39 -5.35
C GLY A 556 -16.72 -26.10 -3.87
N ASP A 557 -16.36 -27.09 -3.04
CA ASP A 557 -16.13 -26.86 -1.60
C ASP A 557 -14.94 -25.91 -1.36
N GLY A 558 -13.92 -25.94 -2.22
CA GLY A 558 -12.79 -25.01 -2.12
C GLY A 558 -13.23 -23.54 -2.23
N VAL A 559 -14.16 -23.26 -3.15
CA VAL A 559 -14.74 -21.93 -3.38
C VAL A 559 -15.76 -21.56 -2.31
N LYS A 560 -16.42 -22.54 -1.69
CA LYS A 560 -17.39 -22.30 -0.62
C LYS A 560 -16.71 -21.97 0.70
N TYR A 561 -15.71 -22.75 1.10
CA TYR A 561 -15.06 -22.70 2.42
C TYR A 561 -13.63 -22.14 2.40
N TYR A 562 -13.36 -21.11 1.60
CA TYR A 562 -12.08 -20.40 1.64
C TYR A 562 -11.92 -19.52 2.90
N GLY A 563 -10.71 -18.97 3.10
CA GLY A 563 -10.35 -18.16 4.26
C GLY A 563 -11.20 -16.92 4.45
N ARG A 564 -11.82 -16.78 5.63
CA ARG A 564 -12.62 -15.61 6.02
C ARG A 564 -12.42 -15.22 7.48
N GLY A 565 -12.71 -13.96 7.77
CA GLY A 565 -12.73 -13.44 9.14
C GLY A 565 -11.37 -12.94 9.62
N TYR A 566 -11.25 -12.68 10.92
CA TYR A 566 -10.02 -12.13 11.52
C TYR A 566 -8.82 -13.08 11.51
N VAL A 567 -9.06 -14.39 11.39
CA VAL A 567 -8.01 -15.42 11.40
C VAL A 567 -8.13 -16.38 10.22
N GLN A 568 -8.82 -15.97 9.17
CA GLN A 568 -8.89 -16.68 7.88
C GLN A 568 -9.22 -18.18 8.05
N ILE A 569 -10.36 -18.50 8.68
CA ILE A 569 -10.75 -19.91 8.84
C ILE A 569 -11.06 -20.53 7.46
N THR A 570 -10.45 -21.69 7.19
CA THR A 570 -10.51 -22.35 5.87
C THR A 570 -10.88 -23.83 6.02
N GLY A 571 -11.72 -24.33 5.13
CA GLY A 571 -12.15 -25.73 5.06
C GLY A 571 -13.43 -26.03 5.85
N LYS A 572 -14.28 -26.89 5.28
CA LYS A 572 -15.62 -27.23 5.79
C LYS A 572 -15.61 -27.71 7.24
N THR A 573 -14.60 -28.49 7.65
CA THR A 573 -14.46 -28.97 9.03
C THR A 573 -14.37 -27.82 10.03
N ASN A 574 -13.66 -26.73 9.68
CA ASN A 574 -13.52 -25.58 10.58
C ASN A 574 -14.83 -24.79 10.68
N TYR A 575 -15.55 -24.61 9.58
CA TYR A 575 -16.88 -24.00 9.59
C TYR A 575 -17.89 -24.83 10.41
N GLN A 576 -17.84 -26.17 10.29
CA GLN A 576 -18.68 -27.07 11.08
C GLN A 576 -18.38 -26.97 12.59
N LYS A 577 -17.10 -26.97 12.98
CA LYS A 577 -16.71 -26.77 14.39
C LYS A 577 -17.24 -25.46 14.97
N MET A 578 -17.24 -24.38 14.19
CA MET A 578 -17.82 -23.10 14.64
C MET A 578 -19.34 -23.16 14.73
N LYS A 579 -20.00 -23.86 13.80
CA LYS A 579 -21.45 -24.09 13.84
C LYS A 579 -21.84 -24.85 15.10
N ASP A 580 -21.12 -25.91 15.42
CA ASP A 580 -21.40 -26.74 16.60
C ASP A 580 -21.18 -25.95 17.90
N LYS A 581 -20.16 -25.08 17.94
CA LYS A 581 -19.89 -24.24 19.12
C LYS A 581 -20.94 -23.15 19.32
N PHE A 582 -21.28 -22.41 18.27
CA PHE A 582 -22.11 -21.21 18.38
C PHE A 582 -23.59 -21.44 18.06
N ASN A 583 -23.94 -22.64 17.58
CA ASN A 583 -25.26 -22.99 17.07
C ASN A 583 -25.77 -22.01 15.99
N VAL A 584 -24.85 -21.59 15.11
CA VAL A 584 -25.12 -20.69 13.98
C VAL A 584 -24.72 -21.39 12.69
N ASP A 585 -25.55 -21.29 11.65
CA ASP A 585 -25.32 -22.04 10.42
C ASP A 585 -24.21 -21.45 9.53
N PHE A 586 -22.96 -21.61 9.93
CA PHE A 586 -21.80 -21.18 9.13
C PHE A 586 -21.51 -22.08 7.93
N VAL A 587 -22.13 -23.27 7.85
CA VAL A 587 -21.85 -24.23 6.78
C VAL A 587 -22.64 -23.91 5.52
N ASN A 588 -23.90 -23.48 5.67
CA ASN A 588 -24.70 -23.03 4.55
C ASN A 588 -24.59 -21.52 4.32
N ASP A 589 -24.45 -20.74 5.39
CA ASP A 589 -24.26 -19.30 5.34
C ASP A 589 -22.83 -18.93 5.74
N VAL A 590 -21.91 -19.22 4.82
CA VAL A 590 -20.46 -19.06 5.03
C VAL A 590 -20.02 -17.61 5.21
N THR A 591 -20.83 -16.63 4.77
CA THR A 591 -20.47 -15.21 4.88
C THR A 591 -20.51 -14.69 6.31
N LYS A 592 -21.32 -15.32 7.18
CA LYS A 592 -21.45 -14.92 8.59
C LYS A 592 -20.13 -14.94 9.35
N VAL A 593 -19.19 -15.81 9.00
CA VAL A 593 -17.88 -15.88 9.70
C VAL A 593 -16.99 -14.65 9.42
N ALA A 594 -17.35 -13.82 8.43
CA ALA A 594 -16.72 -12.54 8.13
C ALA A 594 -17.47 -11.33 8.73
N GLU A 595 -18.56 -11.56 9.48
CA GLU A 595 -19.21 -10.49 10.26
C GLU A 595 -18.39 -10.23 11.53
N HIS A 596 -18.24 -8.97 11.94
CA HIS A 596 -17.42 -8.59 13.10
C HIS A 596 -17.74 -9.41 14.36
N GLU A 597 -19.03 -9.61 14.63
CA GLU A 597 -19.52 -10.36 15.78
C GLU A 597 -18.96 -11.78 15.79
N TRP A 598 -19.22 -12.53 14.73
CA TRP A 598 -18.82 -13.93 14.64
C TRP A 598 -17.32 -14.09 14.43
N ALA A 599 -16.69 -13.25 13.61
CA ALA A 599 -15.26 -13.28 13.37
C ALA A 599 -14.46 -13.14 14.67
N MET A 600 -14.89 -12.25 15.59
CA MET A 600 -14.24 -12.08 16.88
C MET A 600 -14.55 -13.23 17.84
N LYS A 601 -15.80 -13.70 17.91
CA LYS A 601 -16.19 -14.84 18.75
C LYS A 601 -15.42 -16.11 18.35
N ILE A 602 -15.25 -16.34 17.05
CA ILE A 602 -14.45 -17.43 16.47
C ILE A 602 -12.98 -17.28 16.86
N LEU A 603 -12.40 -16.08 16.75
CA LEU A 603 -11.03 -15.81 17.17
C LEU A 603 -10.82 -16.14 18.66
N ILE A 604 -11.69 -15.62 19.54
CA ILE A 604 -11.56 -15.86 20.98
C ILE A 604 -11.64 -17.34 21.29
N TYR A 605 -12.69 -18.01 20.83
CA TYR A 605 -12.88 -19.44 21.05
C TYR A 605 -11.70 -20.25 20.53
N GLY A 606 -11.27 -20.02 19.28
CA GLY A 606 -10.21 -20.82 18.70
C GLY A 606 -8.83 -20.58 19.32
N SER A 607 -8.55 -19.36 19.79
CA SER A 607 -7.32 -19.01 20.49
C SER A 607 -7.29 -19.52 21.94
N GLU A 608 -8.39 -19.39 22.68
CA GLU A 608 -8.44 -19.81 24.08
C GLU A 608 -8.56 -21.32 24.24
N ASP A 609 -9.31 -21.99 23.38
CA ASP A 609 -9.53 -23.43 23.45
C ASP A 609 -8.58 -24.24 22.55
N GLY A 610 -7.73 -23.53 21.78
CA GLY A 610 -6.70 -24.14 20.94
C GLY A 610 -7.26 -24.86 19.71
N ILE A 611 -8.42 -24.44 19.21
CA ILE A 611 -9.10 -25.08 18.08
C ILE A 611 -8.29 -24.98 16.78
N PHE A 612 -7.48 -23.93 16.62
CA PHE A 612 -6.70 -23.70 15.41
C PHE A 612 -5.44 -24.57 15.30
N THR A 613 -4.72 -24.75 16.42
CA THR A 613 -3.37 -25.36 16.42
C THR A 613 -3.20 -26.48 17.44
N GLY A 614 -4.24 -26.79 18.23
CA GLY A 614 -4.15 -27.65 19.41
C GLY A 614 -3.46 -27.00 20.62
N LYS A 615 -3.09 -25.72 20.52
CA LYS A 615 -2.41 -24.98 21.59
C LYS A 615 -3.26 -23.80 22.06
N LYS A 616 -3.53 -23.77 23.36
CA LYS A 616 -4.31 -22.72 24.01
C LYS A 616 -3.47 -21.49 24.29
N LEU A 617 -4.04 -20.29 24.19
CA LEU A 617 -3.38 -19.05 24.60
C LEU A 617 -2.92 -19.10 26.06
N SER A 618 -3.69 -19.76 26.92
CA SER A 618 -3.35 -19.94 28.34
C SER A 618 -2.06 -20.71 28.58
N ASN A 619 -1.55 -21.46 27.59
CA ASN A 619 -0.28 -22.18 27.71
C ASN A 619 0.94 -21.25 27.56
N TYR A 620 0.75 -20.07 26.97
CA TYR A 620 1.83 -19.12 26.66
C TYR A 620 1.66 -17.79 27.40
N ILE A 621 0.41 -17.38 27.63
CA ILE A 621 0.04 -16.17 28.37
C ILE A 621 -0.54 -16.63 29.71
N VAL A 622 0.40 -17.05 30.56
CA VAL A 622 0.17 -17.48 31.95
C VAL A 622 0.43 -16.26 32.82
N THR A 623 -0.60 -15.48 33.10
CA THR A 623 -0.51 -14.43 34.12
C THR A 623 -1.65 -14.66 35.11
N PRO A 624 -1.37 -14.45 36.41
CA PRO A 624 -2.24 -14.86 37.51
C PRO A 624 -3.62 -14.22 37.46
#